data_AF-A0A8X6H2X6-F1
#
_entry.id   AF-A0A8X6H2X6-F1
#
_cell.length_a   1.000
_cell.length_b   1.000
_cell.length_c   1.000
_cell.angle_alpha   90.00
_cell.angle_beta   90.00
_cell.angle_gamma   90.00
#
_symmetry.space_group_name_H-M   'P 1'
#
loop_
_entity.id
_entity.type
_entity.pdbx_description
1 polymer ?
#
loop_
_entity_poly.entity_id
_entity_poly.type
_entity_poly.pdbx_seq_one_letter_code
_entity_poly.pdbx_strand_id
1 'polypeptide(L)'
;MSVNEWINDELHNILGFSDKFTAEFLLNLASKSVSADVLIEKIKDTGTLSINSSVIQFASELWTKVPHAEIKEKPSRAREREIMEMLKKNESYKLIDDEDDYTSVYEEKRSKKSKKIKNLRKREASSSDSDDASSKVAKVSQKAQSDSESDYEKMERERLEDLKERDEFSARLKKKDKEKTRNIVEKSDRKAFEEAAKRLRLEQKIGKKLYQN
;
A
#
# COMPACT_ATOMS: atom_id res chain seq x y z
N MET A 1 -0.84 -27.85 40.48
CA MET A 1 -1.85 -28.41 39.57
C MET A 1 -1.56 -27.91 38.18
N SER A 2 -1.02 -28.77 37.33
CA SER A 2 -0.91 -28.48 35.90
C SER A 2 -2.30 -28.49 35.27
N VAL A 3 -2.53 -27.70 34.22
CA VAL A 3 -3.82 -27.68 33.51
C VAL A 3 -4.18 -29.08 32.98
N ASN A 4 -3.17 -29.86 32.58
CA ASN A 4 -3.35 -31.24 32.12
C ASN A 4 -3.85 -32.19 33.21
N GLU A 5 -3.39 -32.04 34.46
CA GLU A 5 -3.83 -32.89 35.57
C GLU A 5 -5.31 -32.63 35.88
N TRP A 6 -5.70 -31.34 35.91
CA TRP A 6 -7.09 -30.95 36.10
C TRP A 6 -8.00 -31.47 34.97
N ILE A 7 -7.56 -31.39 33.70
CA ILE A 7 -8.32 -31.96 32.57
C ILE A 7 -8.54 -33.48 32.76
N ASN A 8 -7.51 -34.21 33.21
CA ASN A 8 -7.65 -35.65 33.47
C ASN A 8 -8.65 -35.95 34.59
N ASP A 9 -8.66 -35.16 35.66
CA ASP A 9 -9.61 -35.31 36.77
C ASP A 9 -11.05 -35.03 36.30
N GLU A 10 -11.27 -33.98 35.51
CA GLU A 10 -12.58 -33.66 34.94
C GLU A 10 -13.05 -34.72 33.92
N LEU A 11 -12.14 -35.24 33.10
CA LEU A 11 -12.45 -36.36 32.20
C LEU A 11 -12.85 -37.62 32.98
N HIS A 12 -12.16 -37.93 34.08
CA HIS A 12 -12.55 -39.02 34.98
C HIS A 12 -13.94 -38.80 35.59
N ASN A 13 -14.27 -37.56 36.00
CA ASN A 13 -15.58 -37.24 36.57
C ASN A 13 -16.73 -37.40 35.56
N ILE A 14 -16.50 -37.01 34.30
CA ILE A 14 -17.54 -37.02 33.27
C ILE A 14 -17.68 -38.39 32.61
N LEU A 15 -16.57 -39.03 32.28
CA LEU A 15 -16.54 -40.22 31.41
C LEU A 15 -16.09 -41.49 32.15
N GLY A 16 -15.62 -41.37 33.39
CA GLY A 16 -15.14 -42.49 34.19
C GLY A 16 -13.74 -42.97 33.80
N PHE A 17 -13.13 -42.40 32.76
CA PHE A 17 -11.75 -42.67 32.36
C PHE A 17 -11.05 -41.38 31.92
N SER A 18 -9.73 -41.35 32.08
CA SER A 18 -8.86 -40.33 31.51
C SER A 18 -7.82 -40.98 30.60
N ASP A 19 -7.49 -40.29 29.52
CA ASP A 19 -6.37 -40.64 28.66
C ASP A 19 -5.48 -39.40 28.49
N LYS A 20 -4.18 -39.57 28.70
CA LYS A 20 -3.18 -38.50 28.57
C LYS A 20 -3.27 -37.82 27.20
N PHE A 21 -3.47 -38.60 26.13
CA PHE A 21 -3.53 -38.04 24.78
C PHE A 21 -4.82 -37.24 24.56
N THR A 22 -5.93 -37.66 25.15
CA THR A 22 -7.18 -36.87 25.11
C THR A 22 -7.05 -35.54 25.83
N ALA A 23 -6.37 -35.51 26.98
CA ALA A 23 -6.12 -34.27 27.71
C ALA A 23 -5.22 -33.30 26.93
N GLU A 24 -4.11 -33.79 26.36
CA GLU A 24 -3.23 -32.98 25.52
C GLU A 24 -3.94 -32.49 24.25
N PHE A 25 -4.79 -33.32 23.65
CA PHE A 25 -5.60 -32.95 22.50
C PHE A 25 -6.56 -31.81 22.85
N LEU A 26 -7.31 -31.91 23.95
CA LEU A 26 -8.24 -30.88 24.41
C LEU A 26 -7.52 -29.58 24.76
N LEU A 27 -6.34 -29.64 25.39
CA LEU A 27 -5.52 -28.46 25.67
C LEU A 27 -5.10 -27.74 24.37
N ASN A 28 -4.64 -28.51 23.38
CA ASN A 28 -4.26 -27.97 22.07
C ASN A 28 -5.46 -27.43 21.30
N LEU A 29 -6.64 -28.01 21.49
CA LEU A 29 -7.87 -27.55 20.87
C LEU A 29 -8.33 -26.22 21.49
N ALA A 30 -8.30 -26.15 22.83
CA ALA A 30 -8.67 -24.97 23.61
C ALA A 30 -7.77 -23.78 23.25
N SER A 31 -6.45 -23.95 23.26
CA SER A 31 -5.48 -22.89 22.92
C SER A 31 -5.61 -22.34 21.49
N LYS A 32 -6.19 -23.12 20.57
CA LYS A 32 -6.45 -22.72 19.17
C LYS A 32 -7.87 -22.18 18.94
N SER A 33 -8.74 -22.25 19.95
CA SER A 33 -10.13 -21.79 19.86
C SER A 33 -10.24 -20.32 20.26
N VAL A 34 -11.06 -19.57 19.52
CA VAL A 34 -11.27 -18.13 19.78
C VAL A 34 -12.36 -17.91 20.86
N SER A 35 -13.28 -18.86 21.00
CA SER A 35 -14.40 -18.82 21.95
C SER A 35 -14.70 -20.23 22.47
N ALA A 36 -15.30 -20.32 23.65
CA ALA A 36 -15.79 -21.56 24.25
C ALA A 36 -16.80 -22.28 23.34
N ASP A 37 -17.66 -21.55 22.61
CA ASP A 37 -18.63 -22.15 21.69
C ASP A 37 -17.96 -22.85 20.51
N VAL A 38 -16.89 -22.24 19.97
CA VAL A 38 -16.09 -22.81 18.87
C VAL A 38 -15.32 -24.04 19.35
N LEU A 39 -14.90 -24.06 20.61
CA LEU A 39 -14.29 -25.24 21.22
C LEU A 39 -15.30 -26.39 21.30
N ILE A 40 -16.53 -26.11 21.75
CA ILE A 40 -17.61 -27.09 21.83
C ILE A 40 -17.92 -27.66 20.43
N GLU A 41 -18.01 -26.81 19.41
CA GLU A 41 -18.23 -27.24 18.02
C GLU A 41 -17.11 -28.18 17.53
N LYS A 42 -15.84 -27.85 17.77
CA LYS A 42 -14.72 -28.72 17.40
C LYS A 42 -14.71 -30.06 18.15
N ILE A 43 -15.13 -30.06 19.42
CA ILE A 43 -15.28 -31.31 20.20
C ILE A 43 -16.37 -32.19 19.57
N LYS A 44 -17.47 -31.58 19.09
CA LYS A 44 -18.53 -32.31 18.35
C LYS A 44 -18.02 -32.88 17.04
N ASP A 45 -17.32 -32.09 16.24
CA ASP A 45 -16.81 -32.50 14.92
C ASP A 45 -15.82 -33.65 15.02
N THR A 46 -14.99 -33.63 16.06
CA THR A 46 -13.99 -34.67 16.31
C THR A 46 -14.60 -35.94 16.89
N GLY A 47 -15.87 -35.90 17.34
CA GLY A 47 -16.59 -37.04 17.89
C GLY A 47 -15.96 -37.60 19.17
N THR A 48 -15.09 -36.83 19.83
CA THR A 48 -14.30 -37.30 20.98
C THR A 48 -15.11 -37.35 22.27
N LEU A 49 -16.13 -36.50 22.41
CA LEU A 49 -16.99 -36.43 23.59
C LEU A 49 -18.45 -36.25 23.18
N SER A 50 -19.37 -36.93 23.88
CA SER A 50 -20.80 -36.70 23.74
C SER A 50 -21.22 -35.40 24.42
N ILE A 51 -22.14 -34.65 23.79
CA ILE A 51 -22.53 -33.32 24.23
C ILE A 51 -23.43 -33.45 25.46
N ASN A 52 -22.82 -33.39 26.64
CA ASN A 52 -23.52 -33.35 27.92
C ASN A 52 -23.42 -31.94 28.52
N SER A 53 -24.39 -31.55 29.35
CA SER A 53 -24.36 -30.26 30.06
C SER A 53 -23.05 -30.07 30.84
N SER A 54 -22.51 -31.14 31.42
CA SER A 54 -21.22 -31.12 32.13
C SER A 54 -20.04 -30.83 31.20
N VAL A 55 -20.07 -31.33 29.95
CA VAL A 55 -19.01 -31.07 28.95
C VAL A 55 -19.03 -29.61 28.51
N ILE A 56 -20.20 -28.98 28.44
CA ILE A 56 -20.34 -27.55 28.12
C ILE A 56 -19.73 -26.69 29.23
N GLN A 57 -20.03 -27.00 30.49
CA GLN A 57 -19.45 -26.32 31.65
C GLN A 57 -17.93 -26.51 31.67
N PHE A 58 -17.47 -27.76 31.55
CA PHE A 58 -16.05 -28.09 31.46
C PHE A 58 -15.35 -27.35 30.32
N ALA A 59 -15.94 -27.29 29.12
CA ALA A 59 -15.35 -26.56 27.99
C ALA A 59 -15.25 -25.05 28.25
N SER A 60 -16.25 -24.46 28.90
CA SER A 60 -16.21 -23.05 29.30
C SER A 60 -15.11 -22.77 30.32
N GLU A 61 -14.97 -23.63 31.33
CA GLU A 61 -13.93 -23.51 32.35
C GLU A 61 -12.54 -23.76 31.76
N LEU A 62 -12.38 -24.79 30.94
CA LEU A 62 -11.15 -25.09 30.21
C LEU A 62 -10.70 -23.89 29.37
N TRP A 63 -11.64 -23.24 28.68
CA TRP A 63 -11.33 -22.02 27.96
C TRP A 63 -10.84 -20.93 28.92
N THR A 64 -11.48 -20.68 30.07
CA THR A 64 -10.96 -19.66 31.01
C THR A 64 -9.59 -19.98 31.62
N LYS A 65 -9.24 -21.26 31.77
CA LYS A 65 -7.98 -21.71 32.39
C LYS A 65 -6.80 -21.74 31.43
N VAL A 66 -7.05 -21.87 30.13
CA VAL A 66 -6.00 -21.97 29.12
C VAL A 66 -5.58 -20.56 28.67
N PRO A 67 -4.27 -20.24 28.68
CA PRO A 67 -3.79 -19.01 28.07
C PRO A 67 -4.03 -19.10 26.56
N HIS A 68 -4.96 -18.28 26.07
CA HIS A 68 -5.27 -18.27 24.64
C HIS A 68 -4.22 -17.52 23.87
N ALA A 69 -3.94 -18.01 22.66
CA ALA A 69 -3.17 -17.24 21.70
C ALA A 69 -3.97 -15.97 21.38
N GLU A 70 -3.53 -14.83 21.94
CA GLU A 70 -4.07 -13.52 21.58
C GLU A 70 -4.11 -13.42 20.06
N ILE A 71 -5.24 -12.96 19.53
CA ILE A 71 -5.40 -12.69 18.10
C ILE A 71 -4.46 -11.52 17.81
N LYS A 72 -3.18 -11.83 17.50
CA LYS A 72 -2.20 -10.84 17.07
C LYS A 72 -2.70 -10.31 15.74
N GLU A 73 -3.37 -9.17 15.77
CA GLU A 73 -3.82 -8.52 14.57
C GLU A 73 -2.61 -8.26 13.69
N LYS A 74 -2.71 -8.67 12.43
CA LYS A 74 -1.62 -8.45 11.48
C LYS A 74 -1.34 -6.94 11.43
N PRO A 75 -0.08 -6.50 11.41
CA PRO A 75 0.27 -5.07 11.43
C PRO A 75 -0.26 -4.30 10.21
N SER A 76 -0.70 -4.99 9.16
CA SER A 76 -1.43 -4.39 8.03
C SER A 76 -2.86 -3.98 8.40
N ARG A 77 -3.55 -4.77 9.23
CA ARG A 77 -4.95 -4.52 9.63
C ARG A 77 -5.05 -3.40 10.67
N ALA A 78 -4.05 -3.28 11.55
CA ALA A 78 -3.93 -2.16 12.48
C ALA A 78 -3.77 -0.82 11.73
N ARG A 79 -2.87 -0.76 10.74
CA ARG A 79 -2.67 0.44 9.91
C ARG A 79 -3.90 0.86 9.12
N GLU A 80 -4.67 -0.10 8.61
CA GLU A 80 -5.95 0.19 7.92
C GLU A 80 -6.96 0.86 8.87
N ARG A 81 -7.04 0.39 10.12
CA ARG A 81 -7.90 1.02 11.14
C ARG A 81 -7.44 2.43 11.48
N GLU A 82 -6.14 2.64 11.66
CA GLU A 82 -5.57 3.96 11.93
C GLU A 82 -5.90 4.94 10.79
N ILE A 83 -5.77 4.52 9.53
CA ILE A 83 -6.11 5.34 8.36
C ILE A 83 -7.61 5.69 8.37
N MET A 84 -8.49 4.70 8.59
CA MET A 84 -9.93 4.92 8.64
C MET A 84 -10.34 5.85 9.79
N GLU A 85 -9.70 5.72 10.95
CA GLU A 85 -9.99 6.57 12.11
C GLU A 85 -9.50 8.01 11.87
N MET A 86 -8.33 8.17 11.25
CA MET A 86 -7.84 9.48 10.82
C MET A 86 -8.78 10.13 9.80
N LEU A 87 -9.30 9.36 8.83
CA LEU A 87 -10.29 9.87 7.89
C LEU A 87 -11.58 10.31 8.58
N LYS A 88 -12.11 9.52 9.50
CA LYS A 88 -13.30 9.91 10.29
C LYS A 88 -13.06 11.17 11.12
N LYS A 89 -11.88 11.31 11.72
CA LYS A 89 -11.49 12.53 12.43
C LYS A 89 -11.42 13.71 11.46
N ASN A 90 -10.82 13.54 10.28
CA ASN A 90 -10.77 14.57 9.25
C ASN A 90 -12.16 14.95 8.73
N GLU A 91 -13.06 13.98 8.56
CA GLU A 91 -14.47 14.22 8.22
C GLU A 91 -15.20 15.02 9.30
N SER A 92 -14.83 14.84 10.56
CA SER A 92 -15.44 15.57 11.68
C SER A 92 -15.01 17.03 11.79
N TYR A 93 -13.88 17.41 11.19
CA TYR A 93 -13.44 18.80 11.14
C TYR A 93 -14.08 19.52 9.95
N LYS A 94 -15.07 20.37 10.21
CA LYS A 94 -15.63 21.30 9.22
C LYS A 94 -14.88 22.64 9.31
N LEU A 95 -14.52 23.22 8.17
CA LEU A 95 -13.99 24.59 8.12
C LEU A 95 -15.02 25.53 8.73
N ILE A 96 -14.64 26.19 9.81
CA ILE A 96 -15.41 27.29 10.40
C ILE A 96 -15.24 28.46 9.41
N ASP A 97 -16.35 29.00 8.90
CA ASP A 97 -16.30 30.28 8.20
C ASP A 97 -16.04 31.33 9.29
N ASP A 98 -14.86 31.94 9.24
CA ASP A 98 -14.49 33.06 10.12
C ASP A 98 -15.38 34.26 9.73
N GLU A 99 -16.55 34.35 10.35
CA GLU A 99 -17.48 35.47 10.20
C GLU A 99 -17.25 36.45 11.35
N ASP A 100 -16.26 37.33 11.17
CA ASP A 100 -16.22 38.72 11.68
C ASP A 100 -14.88 39.41 11.29
N ASP A 101 -14.74 39.94 10.07
CA ASP A 101 -14.35 41.36 9.83
C ASP A 101 -14.44 41.80 8.34
N TYR A 102 -15.24 42.86 8.09
CA TYR A 102 -15.42 43.70 6.88
C TYR A 102 -16.02 43.14 5.56
N THR A 103 -17.33 43.33 5.46
CA THR A 103 -18.15 43.74 4.30
C THR A 103 -17.45 43.96 2.94
N SER A 104 -17.78 43.10 1.97
CA SER A 104 -17.90 43.51 0.56
C SER A 104 -19.12 42.82 -0.05
N VAL A 105 -20.13 43.64 -0.32
CA VAL A 105 -21.41 43.29 -0.94
C VAL A 105 -21.16 42.89 -2.39
N TYR A 106 -21.06 41.60 -2.68
CA TYR A 106 -21.40 41.05 -4.00
C TYR A 106 -21.95 39.62 -3.84
N GLU A 107 -23.29 39.54 -3.75
CA GLU A 107 -23.99 38.32 -4.13
C GLU A 107 -23.75 38.04 -5.62
N GLU A 108 -22.94 37.03 -5.94
CA GLU A 108 -22.98 36.42 -7.27
C GLU A 108 -23.44 34.97 -7.23
N LYS A 109 -24.48 34.76 -8.03
CA LYS A 109 -25.31 33.57 -8.13
C LYS A 109 -24.48 32.33 -8.43
N ARG A 110 -24.75 31.27 -7.67
CA ARG A 110 -24.42 29.89 -8.00
C ARG A 110 -24.95 29.54 -9.39
N SER A 111 -24.07 29.45 -10.39
CA SER A 111 -24.34 28.73 -11.63
C SER A 111 -23.38 27.55 -11.77
N LYS A 112 -23.95 26.36 -11.73
CA LYS A 112 -23.28 25.10 -12.03
C LYS A 112 -22.92 25.08 -13.51
N LYS A 113 -21.63 25.19 -13.86
CA LYS A 113 -21.14 24.70 -15.15
C LYS A 113 -19.75 24.08 -14.99
N SER A 114 -19.70 22.76 -15.22
CA SER A 114 -18.51 21.95 -15.37
C SER A 114 -17.54 22.57 -16.38
N LYS A 115 -16.47 23.23 -15.90
CA LYS A 115 -15.36 23.62 -16.76
C LYS A 115 -14.50 22.38 -16.99
N LYS A 116 -14.65 21.80 -18.19
CA LYS A 116 -13.71 20.81 -18.74
C LYS A 116 -12.31 21.42 -18.68
N ILE A 117 -11.41 20.78 -17.94
CA ILE A 117 -9.97 21.05 -17.98
C ILE A 117 -9.51 20.74 -19.41
N LYS A 118 -9.24 21.79 -20.20
CA LYS A 118 -8.58 21.63 -21.50
C LYS A 118 -7.09 21.48 -21.23
N ASN A 119 -6.56 20.28 -21.45
CA ASN A 119 -5.12 20.04 -21.47
C ASN A 119 -4.52 20.74 -22.71
N LEU A 120 -4.18 22.02 -22.59
CA LEU A 120 -3.28 22.70 -23.51
C LEU A 120 -1.83 22.46 -23.08
N ARG A 121 -1.26 21.35 -23.53
CA ARG A 121 0.15 21.32 -23.94
C ARG A 121 0.23 20.62 -25.29
N LYS A 122 0.03 21.42 -26.34
CA LYS A 122 0.42 21.08 -27.70
C LYS A 122 1.96 21.05 -27.69
N ARG A 123 2.54 19.85 -27.75
CA ARG A 123 3.96 19.67 -28.05
C ARG A 123 4.14 20.04 -29.52
N GLU A 124 4.53 21.28 -29.78
CA GLU A 124 5.18 21.61 -31.05
C GLU A 124 6.53 20.91 -31.02
N ALA A 125 6.67 19.85 -31.80
CA ALA A 125 7.95 19.25 -32.09
C ALA A 125 8.69 20.23 -33.00
N SER A 126 9.55 21.08 -32.42
CA SER A 126 10.57 21.78 -33.21
C SER A 126 11.55 20.73 -33.70
N SER A 127 11.30 20.30 -34.94
CA SER A 127 12.26 19.59 -35.77
C SER A 127 13.57 20.38 -35.74
N SER A 128 14.60 19.71 -35.26
CA SER A 128 15.99 20.07 -35.52
C SER A 128 16.18 20.06 -37.03
N ASP A 129 16.15 21.23 -37.66
CA ASP A 129 16.64 21.39 -39.02
C ASP A 129 17.78 22.38 -39.01
N SER A 130 18.87 21.92 -39.59
CA SER A 130 20.18 22.52 -39.60
C SER A 130 20.32 23.26 -40.91
N ASP A 131 20.30 24.58 -40.89
CA ASP A 131 20.76 25.37 -42.03
C ASP A 131 21.78 26.43 -41.62
N ASP A 132 22.95 26.22 -42.21
CA ASP A 132 24.13 27.05 -42.26
C ASP A 132 23.86 28.31 -43.09
N ALA A 133 24.02 29.50 -42.49
CA ALA A 133 24.19 30.73 -43.25
C ALA A 133 24.95 31.78 -42.43
N SER A 134 26.23 31.88 -42.74
CA SER A 134 27.16 32.95 -42.40
C SER A 134 26.61 34.38 -42.52
N SER A 135 26.87 35.26 -41.54
CA SER A 135 27.61 36.52 -41.71
C SER A 135 27.59 37.44 -40.46
N LYS A 136 28.81 37.69 -39.93
CA LYS A 136 29.40 38.94 -39.36
C LYS A 136 28.41 40.05 -38.92
N VAL A 137 28.43 40.67 -37.73
CA VAL A 137 29.45 41.51 -37.05
C VAL A 137 28.78 41.85 -35.68
N ALA A 138 29.40 41.69 -34.51
CA ALA A 138 30.17 42.73 -33.84
C ALA A 138 30.73 42.21 -32.51
N LYS A 139 32.01 42.49 -32.28
CA LYS A 139 32.72 42.26 -31.03
C LYS A 139 32.15 43.16 -29.92
N VAL A 140 31.76 42.59 -28.79
CA VAL A 140 31.97 43.22 -27.48
C VAL A 140 32.64 42.20 -26.57
N SER A 141 33.71 42.68 -25.97
CA SER A 141 34.76 41.95 -25.31
C SER A 141 34.57 41.92 -23.79
N GLN A 142 35.21 40.94 -23.17
CA GLN A 142 35.72 40.93 -21.78
C GLN A 142 34.78 40.43 -20.67
N LYS A 143 34.97 39.16 -20.31
CA LYS A 143 35.56 38.70 -19.04
C LYS A 143 35.22 39.52 -17.78
N ALA A 144 34.31 39.00 -16.96
CA ALA A 144 34.40 39.07 -15.50
C ALA A 144 33.58 37.93 -14.88
N GLN A 145 34.23 37.14 -14.02
CA GLN A 145 33.55 36.30 -13.05
C GLN A 145 32.69 37.22 -12.18
N SER A 146 31.38 36.97 -12.09
CA SER A 146 30.55 37.50 -11.02
C SER A 146 30.01 36.33 -10.23
N ASP A 147 30.76 36.01 -9.18
CA ASP A 147 30.44 35.12 -8.06
C ASP A 147 29.31 35.73 -7.23
N SER A 148 28.12 35.78 -7.81
CA SER A 148 26.88 36.21 -7.16
C SER A 148 25.78 35.33 -7.73
N GLU A 149 25.59 34.14 -7.13
CA GLU A 149 24.37 33.35 -7.37
C GLU A 149 23.18 34.30 -7.27
N SER A 150 22.46 34.52 -8.37
CA SER A 150 21.23 35.30 -8.34
C SER A 150 20.22 34.57 -7.46
N ASP A 151 19.36 35.28 -6.73
CA ASP A 151 18.26 34.67 -5.97
C ASP A 151 17.41 33.71 -6.82
N TYR A 152 17.36 33.94 -8.13
CA TYR A 152 16.75 33.05 -9.12
C TYR A 152 17.42 31.68 -9.23
N GLU A 153 18.75 31.65 -9.18
CA GLU A 153 19.57 30.45 -9.33
C GLU A 153 19.48 29.57 -8.07
N LYS A 154 19.36 30.21 -6.90
CA LYS A 154 19.08 29.56 -5.62
C LYS A 154 17.67 28.94 -5.59
N MET A 155 16.66 29.68 -6.04
CA MET A 155 15.27 29.19 -6.11
C MET A 155 15.12 28.00 -7.08
N GLU A 156 15.80 28.04 -8.24
CA GLU A 156 15.77 26.92 -9.19
C GLU A 156 16.47 25.68 -8.61
N ARG A 157 17.56 25.86 -7.85
CA ARG A 157 18.25 24.75 -7.18
C ARG A 157 17.37 24.09 -6.13
N GLU A 158 16.69 24.86 -5.28
CA GLU A 158 15.77 24.34 -4.27
C GLU A 158 14.62 23.54 -4.91
N ARG A 159 14.06 24.04 -6.02
CA ARG A 159 13.04 23.32 -6.78
C ARG A 159 13.55 21.99 -7.37
N LEU A 160 14.79 21.97 -7.85
CA LEU A 160 15.42 20.75 -8.38
C LEU A 160 15.74 19.75 -7.28
N GLU A 161 16.13 20.23 -6.11
CA GLU A 161 16.35 19.42 -4.91
C GLU A 161 15.05 18.75 -4.46
N ASP A 162 13.94 19.49 -4.36
CA ASP A 162 12.61 18.93 -4.04
C ASP A 162 12.18 17.82 -5.02
N LEU A 163 12.36 18.05 -6.32
CA LEU A 163 12.05 17.04 -7.34
C LEU A 163 12.92 15.80 -7.18
N LYS A 164 14.21 16.01 -6.92
CA LYS A 164 15.19 14.95 -6.76
C LYS A 164 14.92 14.15 -5.49
N GLU A 165 14.64 14.78 -4.37
CA GLU A 165 14.29 14.12 -3.11
C GLU A 165 13.04 13.25 -3.27
N ARG A 166 12.03 13.75 -3.98
CA ARG A 166 10.81 12.99 -4.28
C ARG A 166 11.10 11.76 -5.15
N ASP A 167 11.93 11.92 -6.17
CA ASP A 167 12.32 10.82 -7.07
C ASP A 167 13.24 9.80 -6.36
N GLU A 168 14.15 10.26 -5.51
CA GLU A 168 15.01 9.43 -4.66
C GLU A 168 14.19 8.62 -3.66
N PHE A 169 13.19 9.23 -3.03
CA PHE A 169 12.26 8.54 -2.13
C PHE A 169 11.45 7.47 -2.88
N SER A 170 10.94 7.80 -4.06
CA SER A 170 10.25 6.83 -4.94
C SER A 170 11.17 5.66 -5.31
N ALA A 171 12.43 5.95 -5.66
CA ALA A 171 13.42 4.93 -6.00
C ALA A 171 13.73 4.04 -4.80
N ARG A 172 13.85 4.60 -3.58
CA ARG A 172 14.09 3.85 -2.35
C ARG A 172 12.92 2.92 -2.02
N LEU A 173 11.68 3.39 -2.16
CA LEU A 173 10.48 2.55 -1.99
C LEU A 173 10.44 1.43 -3.04
N LYS A 174 10.63 1.76 -4.31
CA LYS A 174 10.68 0.76 -5.41
C LYS A 174 11.77 -0.29 -5.17
N LYS A 175 12.94 0.08 -4.65
CA LYS A 175 14.02 -0.86 -4.30
C LYS A 175 13.60 -1.78 -3.15
N LYS A 176 13.08 -1.24 -2.05
CA LYS A 176 12.57 -2.02 -0.90
C LYS A 176 11.47 -3.00 -1.31
N ASP A 177 10.56 -2.56 -2.18
CA ASP A 177 9.47 -3.40 -2.69
C ASP A 177 10.00 -4.51 -3.59
N LYS A 178 10.91 -4.18 -4.52
CA LYS A 178 11.59 -5.17 -5.39
C LYS A 178 12.37 -6.22 -4.59
N GLU A 179 13.03 -5.83 -3.50
CA GLU A 179 13.75 -6.73 -2.60
C GLU A 179 12.81 -7.64 -1.79
N LYS A 180 11.66 -7.13 -1.36
CA LYS A 180 10.65 -7.90 -0.63
C LYS A 180 9.86 -8.87 -1.50
N THR A 181 9.64 -8.53 -2.76
CA THR A 181 8.88 -9.38 -3.70
C THR A 181 9.82 -10.31 -4.46
N ARG A 182 9.49 -11.60 -4.57
CA ARG A 182 10.17 -12.49 -5.52
C ARG A 182 9.82 -12.02 -6.94
N ASN A 183 10.85 -11.79 -7.77
CA ASN A 183 10.75 -11.23 -9.12
C ASN A 183 10.06 -12.22 -10.09
N ILE A 184 8.73 -12.32 -10.04
CA ILE A 184 7.94 -13.38 -10.72
C ILE A 184 7.36 -12.93 -12.07
N VAL A 185 7.46 -11.65 -12.45
CA VAL A 185 6.64 -11.11 -13.56
C VAL A 185 7.28 -11.12 -14.96
N GLU A 186 8.55 -11.43 -15.18
CA GLU A 186 9.18 -11.13 -16.49
C GLU A 186 9.88 -12.29 -17.22
N LYS A 187 9.39 -13.53 -17.14
CA LYS A 187 9.87 -14.57 -18.07
C LYS A 187 9.10 -14.63 -19.40
N SER A 188 7.88 -14.10 -19.48
CA SER A 188 7.08 -14.02 -20.72
C SER A 188 7.29 -12.69 -21.46
N ASP A 189 7.34 -11.58 -20.74
CA ASP A 189 7.19 -10.26 -21.34
C ASP A 189 8.49 -9.77 -21.99
N ARG A 190 9.67 -10.17 -21.47
CA ARG A 190 10.96 -9.83 -22.08
C ARG A 190 11.08 -10.32 -23.52
N LYS A 191 10.61 -11.54 -23.81
CA LYS A 191 10.59 -12.08 -25.18
C LYS A 191 9.60 -11.33 -26.07
N ALA A 192 8.45 -10.94 -25.54
CA ALA A 192 7.46 -10.15 -26.27
C ALA A 192 7.98 -8.73 -26.60
N PHE A 193 8.69 -8.08 -25.67
CA PHE A 193 9.34 -6.79 -25.90
C PHE A 193 10.48 -6.88 -26.93
N GLU A 194 11.29 -7.95 -26.86
CA GLU A 194 12.35 -8.20 -27.84
C GLU A 194 11.79 -8.49 -29.25
N GLU A 195 10.70 -9.24 -29.37
CA GLU A 195 10.02 -9.52 -30.64
C GLU A 195 9.35 -8.26 -31.23
N ALA A 196 8.64 -7.49 -30.40
CA ALA A 196 8.02 -6.23 -30.82
C ALA A 196 9.07 -5.21 -31.29
N ALA A 197 10.19 -5.08 -30.57
CA ALA A 197 11.30 -4.23 -30.97
C ALA A 197 11.92 -4.66 -32.31
N LYS A 198 12.01 -5.98 -32.56
CA LYS A 198 12.48 -6.51 -33.84
C LYS A 198 11.50 -6.22 -34.97
N ARG A 199 10.19 -6.36 -34.75
CA ARG A 199 9.12 -6.00 -35.72
C ARG A 199 9.18 -4.52 -36.08
N LEU A 200 9.27 -3.65 -35.08
CA LEU A 200 9.39 -2.19 -35.28
C LEU A 200 10.64 -1.81 -36.08
N ARG A 201 11.80 -2.44 -35.79
CA ARG A 201 13.04 -2.21 -36.56
C ARG A 201 12.91 -2.66 -38.02
N LEU A 202 12.20 -3.74 -38.29
CA LEU A 202 11.95 -4.21 -39.66
C LEU A 202 11.00 -3.27 -40.40
N GLU A 203 9.92 -2.84 -39.75
CA GLU A 203 8.96 -1.90 -40.32
C GLU A 203 9.60 -0.54 -40.62
N GLN A 204 10.46 -0.03 -39.74
CA GLN A 204 11.26 1.17 -40.00
C GLN A 204 12.20 1.01 -41.20
N LYS A 205 12.81 -0.16 -41.38
CA LYS A 205 13.67 -0.44 -42.54
C LYS A 205 12.85 -0.56 -43.84
N ILE A 206 11.67 -1.16 -43.78
CA ILE A 206 10.75 -1.29 -44.92
C ILE A 206 10.22 0.10 -45.32
N GLY A 207 9.75 0.90 -44.35
CA GLY A 207 9.32 2.26 -44.59
C GLY A 207 10.43 3.10 -45.22
N LYS A 208 11.66 3.06 -44.68
CA LYS A 208 12.79 3.78 -45.27
C LYS A 208 13.15 3.34 -46.70
N LYS A 209 12.98 2.07 -47.05
CA LYS A 209 13.17 1.58 -48.43
C LYS A 209 12.05 2.01 -49.38
N LEU A 210 10.80 2.10 -48.89
CA LEU A 210 9.66 2.57 -49.68
C LEU A 210 9.73 4.06 -50.02
N TYR A 211 10.36 4.87 -49.17
CA TYR A 211 10.59 6.31 -49.42
C TYR A 211 11.93 6.61 -50.11
N GLN A 212 12.67 5.60 -50.58
CA GLN A 212 13.95 5.75 -51.31
C GLN A 212 13.87 5.36 -52.79
N ASN A 213 12.66 5.13 -53.33
CA ASN A 213 12.41 5.00 -54.77
C ASN A 213 11.57 6.19 -55.26
#